data_AF-A0A1L2FUQ4-F1
#
_entry.id   AF-A0A1L2FUQ4-F1
#
_cell.length_a   1.000
_cell.length_b   1.000
_cell.length_c   1.000
_cell.angle_alpha   90.00
_cell.angle_beta   90.00
_cell.angle_gamma   90.00
#
_symmetry.space_group_name_H-M   'P 1'
#
loop_
_entity.id
_entity.type
_entity.pdbx_description
1 polymer ?
#
loop_
_entity_poly.entity_id
_entity_poly.type
_entity_poly.pdbx_seq_one_letter_code
_entity_poly.pdbx_strand_id
1 'polypeptide(L)'
;TAPFNQPFNIYMDAMGFGMGCCCLQTTFQLSNIEEARSVYDQVAVMAPIMLALTASTPIFKGYLSDIDVRWTVISQSVDDRTEEELGRKPLSHNKYVINKSRYDSIDSYISGGSMLRPEYNDLPLVYDHDSYARLTGAGMDDVLARHFAHLFIRDPLVIYSDKIEIDDHKHSDHFENIQSTNWQTVRFKPPPPGSNIGWRVEFRPMEVQLTEFQNAAYIVFIAILMRAISDLKLNFYIPITKVDENMKTAHKANSVIQDKFYFRKNYEEMTINEIFNGKTNGEFDGLLSIMRNYTSRLNFDTETNELVNKYFSFISKRASGELVTMATWMRQFVKNHPAYQQDSVVSQQIQNDLLQRCVQITNGTVHEPTLLGDFAA
;
A
#
# COMPACT_ATOMS: atom_id res chain seq x y z
N THR A 1 23.36 -11.27 18.52
CA THR A 1 22.25 -11.32 19.49
C THR A 1 20.98 -11.64 18.73
N ALA A 2 20.08 -12.44 19.30
CA ALA A 2 18.77 -12.66 18.67
C ALA A 2 18.09 -11.31 18.42
N PRO A 3 17.32 -11.13 17.32
CA PRO A 3 16.68 -9.85 17.01
C PRO A 3 15.64 -9.41 18.05
N PHE A 4 15.22 -10.33 18.93
CA PHE A 4 14.32 -10.05 20.04
C PHE A 4 15.08 -9.36 21.19
N ASN A 5 14.47 -8.32 21.77
CA ASN A 5 15.01 -7.52 22.88
C ASN A 5 16.28 -6.72 22.56
N GLN A 6 16.45 -6.26 21.31
CA GLN A 6 17.43 -5.20 21.06
C GLN A 6 17.03 -3.95 21.85
N PRO A 7 18.00 -3.27 22.50
CA PRO A 7 17.71 -2.01 23.17
C PRO A 7 17.13 -1.04 22.13
N PHE A 8 16.08 -0.31 22.53
CA PHE A 8 15.39 0.70 21.72
C PHE A 8 14.40 0.20 20.64
N ASN A 9 14.11 -1.10 20.55
CA ASN A 9 13.04 -1.63 19.68
C ASN A 9 11.75 -1.93 20.47
N ILE A 10 10.59 -1.62 19.88
CA ILE A 10 9.28 -2.00 20.42
C ILE A 10 9.02 -3.49 20.11
N TYR A 11 9.07 -4.35 21.12
CA TYR A 11 8.84 -5.78 20.95
C TYR A 11 7.34 -6.11 20.83
N MET A 12 6.97 -6.80 19.76
CA MET A 12 5.62 -7.29 19.45
C MET A 12 5.72 -8.73 18.93
N ASP A 13 4.85 -9.61 19.41
CA ASP A 13 4.99 -11.08 19.27
C ASP A 13 3.68 -11.80 18.94
N ALA A 14 2.68 -11.05 18.48
CA ALA A 14 1.37 -11.59 18.15
C ALA A 14 0.87 -11.02 16.82
N MET A 15 0.16 -11.86 16.06
CA MET A 15 -0.52 -11.48 14.82
C MET A 15 -1.40 -10.24 14.99
N GLY A 16 -2.04 -10.09 16.16
CA GLY A 16 -2.91 -8.97 16.50
C GLY A 16 -2.22 -7.60 16.50
N PHE A 17 -0.90 -7.52 16.68
CA PHE A 17 -0.19 -6.24 16.58
C PHE A 17 -0.15 -5.69 15.14
N GLY A 18 -0.21 -6.58 14.14
CA GLY A 18 -0.23 -6.21 12.73
C GLY A 18 -1.64 -6.30 12.15
N MET A 19 -2.21 -7.50 12.07
CA MET A 19 -3.54 -7.71 11.51
C MET A 19 -4.68 -7.09 12.33
N GLY A 20 -4.41 -6.62 13.55
CA GLY A 20 -5.34 -5.78 14.32
C GLY A 20 -5.29 -4.29 13.95
N CYS A 21 -4.36 -3.86 13.09
CA CYS A 21 -4.35 -2.52 12.51
C CYS A 21 -5.41 -2.39 11.41
N CYS A 22 -5.88 -1.16 11.20
CA CYS A 22 -6.84 -0.83 10.15
C CYS A 22 -6.15 -0.25 8.91
N CYS A 23 -6.84 -0.28 7.78
CA CYS A 23 -6.36 0.28 6.52
C CYS A 23 -7.50 0.80 5.65
N LEU A 24 -7.13 1.59 4.63
CA LEU A 24 -8.02 1.97 3.56
C LEU A 24 -7.61 1.19 2.30
N GLN A 25 -8.51 0.36 1.78
CA GLN A 25 -8.31 -0.41 0.55
C GLN A 25 -9.37 -0.05 -0.47
N THR A 26 -8.98 0.03 -1.74
CA THR A 26 -9.91 0.30 -2.84
C THR A 26 -9.75 -0.75 -3.92
N THR A 27 -10.87 -1.30 -4.40
CA THR A 27 -10.90 -2.29 -5.48
C THR A 27 -11.70 -1.74 -6.64
N PHE A 28 -11.11 -1.76 -7.83
CA PHE A 28 -11.78 -1.33 -9.06
C PHE A 28 -11.78 -2.46 -10.07
N GLN A 29 -12.89 -2.57 -10.82
CA GLN A 29 -13.00 -3.46 -11.97
C GLN A 29 -12.56 -2.74 -13.23
N LEU A 30 -11.74 -3.39 -14.04
CA LEU A 30 -11.23 -2.87 -15.30
C LEU A 30 -11.95 -3.54 -16.47
N SER A 31 -11.78 -3.01 -17.68
CA SER A 31 -12.53 -3.46 -18.85
C SER A 31 -12.14 -4.87 -19.31
N ASN A 32 -10.88 -5.25 -19.12
CA ASN A 32 -10.34 -6.57 -19.48
C ASN A 32 -9.07 -6.89 -18.69
N ILE A 33 -8.50 -8.08 -18.93
CA ILE A 33 -7.32 -8.56 -18.25
C ILE A 33 -6.07 -7.72 -18.59
N GLU A 34 -5.94 -7.27 -19.84
CA GLU A 34 -4.79 -6.48 -20.31
C GLU A 34 -4.74 -5.12 -19.60
N GLU A 35 -5.89 -4.45 -19.50
CA GLU A 35 -6.03 -3.20 -18.74
C GLU A 35 -5.78 -3.42 -17.26
N ALA A 36 -6.35 -4.48 -16.66
CA ALA A 36 -6.13 -4.80 -15.25
C ALA A 36 -4.65 -5.04 -14.93
N ARG A 37 -3.92 -5.79 -15.77
CA ARG A 37 -2.49 -6.02 -15.62
C ARG A 37 -1.68 -4.73 -15.77
N SER A 38 -2.02 -3.89 -16.74
CA SER A 38 -1.36 -2.59 -16.93
C SER A 38 -1.58 -1.64 -15.75
N VAL A 39 -2.82 -1.55 -15.24
CA VAL A 39 -3.15 -0.69 -14.10
C VAL A 39 -2.48 -1.20 -12.83
N TYR A 40 -2.51 -2.51 -12.57
CA TYR A 40 -1.80 -3.16 -11.45
C TYR A 40 -0.34 -2.69 -11.38
N ASP A 41 0.35 -2.74 -12.52
CA ASP A 41 1.75 -2.36 -12.60
C ASP A 41 1.98 -0.88 -12.30
N GLN A 42 1.16 0.01 -12.90
CA GLN A 42 1.33 1.44 -12.70
C GLN A 42 1.04 1.86 -11.26
N VAL A 43 -0.01 1.30 -10.64
CA VAL A 43 -0.35 1.67 -9.26
C VAL A 43 0.61 1.04 -8.24
N ALA A 44 1.34 -0.02 -8.58
CA ALA A 44 2.34 -0.58 -7.69
C ALA A 44 3.46 0.44 -7.37
N VAL A 45 3.85 1.26 -8.34
CA VAL A 45 4.83 2.35 -8.13
C VAL A 45 4.30 3.42 -7.16
N MET A 46 2.98 3.64 -7.15
CA MET A 46 2.31 4.58 -6.26
C MET A 46 2.14 4.06 -4.83
N ALA A 47 2.35 2.77 -4.60
CA ALA A 47 2.12 2.17 -3.29
C ALA A 47 2.93 2.80 -2.14
N PRO A 48 4.27 2.90 -2.22
CA PRO A 48 5.06 3.56 -1.17
C PRO A 48 4.76 5.06 -1.04
N ILE A 49 4.47 5.73 -2.15
CA ILE A 49 4.14 7.16 -2.18
C ILE A 49 2.85 7.42 -1.38
N MET A 50 1.82 6.61 -1.61
CA MET A 50 0.55 6.72 -0.90
C MET A 50 0.67 6.23 0.55
N LEU A 51 1.51 5.24 0.83
CA LEU A 51 1.79 4.81 2.21
C LEU A 51 2.36 5.97 3.04
N ALA A 52 3.38 6.68 2.52
CA ALA A 52 3.96 7.85 3.18
C ALA A 52 2.96 9.00 3.31
N LEU A 53 2.24 9.33 2.23
CA LEU A 53 1.27 10.44 2.21
C LEU A 53 0.11 10.24 3.20
N THR A 54 -0.30 8.98 3.42
CA THR A 54 -1.43 8.62 4.28
C THR A 54 -1.04 8.24 5.70
N ALA A 55 0.24 8.32 6.06
CA ALA A 55 0.79 7.90 7.35
C ALA A 55 -0.11 8.22 8.57
N SER A 56 -0.51 7.18 9.33
CA SER A 56 -1.38 7.33 10.49
C SER A 56 -1.05 6.38 11.65
N THR A 57 0.14 5.79 11.71
CA THR A 57 0.50 4.80 12.75
C THR A 57 1.89 5.04 13.37
N PRO A 58 2.05 6.04 14.26
CA PRO A 58 3.32 6.37 14.92
C PRO A 58 3.47 5.79 16.33
N ILE A 59 2.49 5.03 16.83
CA ILE A 59 2.44 4.51 18.19
C ILE A 59 2.15 3.01 18.14
N PHE A 60 3.02 2.22 18.76
CA PHE A 60 2.85 0.77 18.91
C PHE A 60 3.05 0.37 20.36
N LYS A 61 2.16 -0.48 20.89
CA LYS A 61 2.28 -1.06 22.24
C LYS A 61 2.57 -0.04 23.35
N GLY A 62 2.00 1.16 23.26
CA GLY A 62 2.19 2.23 24.24
C GLY A 62 3.49 3.03 24.10
N TYR A 63 4.19 2.93 22.97
CA TYR A 63 5.41 3.68 22.69
C TYR A 63 5.32 4.44 21.37
N LEU A 64 5.90 5.64 21.32
CA LEU A 64 6.20 6.31 20.06
C LEU A 64 7.27 5.52 19.30
N SER A 65 6.97 5.07 18.07
CA SER A 65 7.93 4.41 17.18
C SER A 65 8.73 5.41 16.36
N ASP A 66 9.84 4.99 15.73
CA ASP A 66 10.55 5.80 14.72
C ASP A 66 9.98 5.66 13.29
N ILE A 67 8.91 4.88 13.15
CA ILE A 67 8.14 4.71 11.91
C ILE A 67 6.74 5.33 12.03
N ASP A 68 6.17 5.75 10.90
CA ASP A 68 4.88 6.46 10.81
C ASP A 68 3.73 5.63 10.23
N VAL A 69 4.00 4.38 9.83
CA VAL A 69 3.08 3.54 9.06
C VAL A 69 3.05 2.11 9.59
N ARG A 70 1.93 1.40 9.38
CA ARG A 70 1.71 0.05 9.91
C ARG A 70 2.45 -1.07 9.16
N TRP A 71 2.88 -0.82 7.92
CA TRP A 71 3.15 -1.86 6.92
C TRP A 71 4.13 -2.94 7.39
N THR A 72 5.30 -2.57 7.91
CA THR A 72 6.30 -3.54 8.40
C THR A 72 5.81 -4.35 9.59
N VAL A 73 4.98 -3.76 10.47
CA VAL A 73 4.42 -4.46 11.62
C VAL A 73 3.44 -5.53 11.16
N ILE A 74 2.59 -5.21 10.17
CA ILE A 74 1.71 -6.23 9.57
C ILE A 74 2.51 -7.31 8.87
N SER A 75 3.49 -6.91 8.05
CA SER A 75 4.37 -7.83 7.32
C SER A 75 5.01 -8.88 8.25
N GLN A 76 5.55 -8.43 9.39
CA GLN A 76 6.19 -9.29 10.39
C GLN A 76 5.17 -10.12 11.19
N SER A 77 3.96 -9.61 11.42
CA SER A 77 2.94 -10.28 12.24
C SER A 77 2.36 -11.57 11.62
N VAL A 78 2.55 -11.75 10.32
CA VAL A 78 2.12 -12.92 9.55
C VAL A 78 3.25 -13.50 8.67
N ASP A 79 4.49 -13.22 9.06
CA ASP A 79 5.66 -13.82 8.43
C ASP A 79 5.81 -15.26 8.93
N ASP A 80 5.42 -16.21 8.09
CA ASP A 80 5.41 -17.64 8.37
C ASP A 80 6.71 -18.34 7.97
N ARG A 81 7.69 -17.58 7.44
CA ARG A 81 8.95 -18.16 6.96
C ARG A 81 9.71 -18.83 8.08
N THR A 82 10.09 -20.08 7.86
CA THR A 82 11.01 -20.81 8.73
C THR A 82 12.43 -20.25 8.64
N GLU A 83 13.31 -20.69 9.53
CA GLU A 83 14.74 -20.35 9.45
C GLU A 83 15.41 -20.84 8.15
N GLU A 84 14.90 -21.92 7.52
CA GLU A 84 15.37 -22.38 6.22
C GLU A 84 14.91 -21.42 5.10
N GLU A 85 13.63 -21.03 5.12
CA GLU A 85 13.06 -20.10 4.14
C GLU A 85 13.64 -18.69 4.25
N LEU A 86 14.04 -18.28 5.46
CA LEU A 86 14.80 -17.05 5.68
C LEU A 86 16.27 -17.14 5.23
N GLY A 87 16.74 -18.31 4.78
CA GLY A 87 18.12 -18.56 4.37
C GLY A 87 19.12 -18.57 5.53
N ARG A 88 18.64 -18.67 6.77
CA ARG A 88 19.48 -18.74 7.99
C ARG A 88 20.00 -20.16 8.23
N LYS A 89 19.29 -21.16 7.72
CA LYS A 89 19.70 -22.57 7.67
C LYS A 89 19.65 -23.09 6.23
N PRO A 90 20.47 -24.09 5.86
CA PRO A 90 20.33 -24.77 4.57
C PRO A 90 18.95 -25.41 4.44
N LEU A 91 18.43 -25.45 3.21
CA LEU A 91 17.18 -26.13 2.89
C LEU A 91 17.33 -27.64 3.13
N SER A 92 16.43 -28.20 3.94
CA SER A 92 16.32 -29.64 4.19
C SER A 92 14.87 -30.13 4.21
N HIS A 93 13.95 -29.29 4.67
CA HIS A 93 12.50 -29.56 4.67
C HIS A 93 11.72 -28.62 3.75
N ASN A 94 12.17 -27.36 3.63
CA ASN A 94 11.55 -26.37 2.75
C ASN A 94 12.15 -26.44 1.33
N LYS A 95 11.38 -25.98 0.33
CA LYS A 95 11.79 -26.00 -1.08
C LYS A 95 12.56 -24.74 -1.52
N TYR A 96 12.33 -23.61 -0.85
CA TYR A 96 12.79 -22.31 -1.33
C TYR A 96 13.38 -21.46 -0.20
N VAL A 97 14.38 -20.65 -0.53
CA VAL A 97 14.72 -19.45 0.25
C VAL A 97 13.84 -18.32 -0.26
N ILE A 98 13.07 -17.68 0.62
CA ILE A 98 12.02 -16.73 0.28
C ILE A 98 12.37 -15.34 0.82
N ASN A 99 12.51 -14.38 -0.10
CA ASN A 99 13.08 -13.06 0.21
C ASN A 99 12.16 -12.17 1.06
N LYS A 100 10.84 -12.26 0.85
CA LYS A 100 9.84 -11.39 1.50
C LYS A 100 8.84 -12.21 2.32
N SER A 101 8.19 -11.57 3.30
CA SER A 101 7.01 -12.15 3.96
C SER A 101 5.90 -12.36 2.92
N ARG A 102 4.93 -13.24 3.20
CA ARG A 102 3.72 -13.35 2.36
C ARG A 102 2.85 -12.09 2.41
N TYR A 103 3.08 -11.23 3.40
CA TYR A 103 2.59 -9.85 3.42
C TYR A 103 3.77 -8.90 3.13
N ASP A 104 3.86 -8.35 1.92
CA ASP A 104 4.93 -7.40 1.55
C ASP A 104 4.61 -6.62 0.27
N SER A 105 5.50 -5.77 -0.23
CA SER A 105 5.36 -5.17 -1.57
C SER A 105 5.27 -6.23 -2.67
N ILE A 106 4.73 -5.83 -3.84
CA ILE A 106 4.70 -6.74 -5.00
C ILE A 106 6.11 -7.23 -5.37
N ASP A 107 6.18 -8.43 -5.93
CA ASP A 107 7.45 -9.08 -6.33
C ASP A 107 7.71 -9.01 -7.84
N SER A 108 6.67 -8.77 -8.64
CA SER A 108 6.75 -8.71 -10.10
C SER A 108 5.67 -7.81 -10.69
N TYR A 109 6.03 -7.05 -11.72
CA TYR A 109 5.09 -6.48 -12.67
C TYR A 109 4.56 -7.57 -13.59
N ILE A 110 3.31 -7.43 -14.02
CA ILE A 110 2.54 -8.48 -14.67
C ILE A 110 2.01 -8.11 -16.05
N SER A 111 2.15 -6.88 -16.55
CA SER A 111 1.61 -6.46 -17.85
C SER A 111 2.26 -7.19 -19.03
N GLY A 112 1.46 -7.52 -20.04
CA GLY A 112 1.95 -8.00 -21.34
C GLY A 112 2.24 -6.86 -22.34
N GLY A 113 2.05 -5.61 -21.94
CA GLY A 113 2.18 -4.44 -22.81
C GLY A 113 3.63 -3.96 -22.99
N SER A 114 3.90 -3.26 -24.09
CA SER A 114 5.25 -2.79 -24.47
C SER A 114 5.88 -1.76 -23.53
N MET A 115 5.11 -1.17 -22.60
CA MET A 115 5.66 -0.27 -21.58
C MET A 115 6.43 -1.01 -20.50
N LEU A 116 6.10 -2.29 -20.23
CA LEU A 116 6.88 -3.13 -19.33
C LEU A 116 8.15 -3.57 -20.07
N ARG A 117 9.30 -3.09 -19.61
CA ARG A 117 10.61 -3.51 -20.11
C ARG A 117 11.25 -4.50 -19.13
N PRO A 118 12.08 -5.46 -19.61
CA PRO A 118 12.65 -6.51 -18.76
C PRO A 118 13.41 -5.98 -17.54
N GLU A 119 14.09 -4.84 -17.66
CA GLU A 119 14.86 -4.22 -16.58
C GLU A 119 14.02 -3.73 -15.39
N TYR A 120 12.69 -3.70 -15.50
CA TYR A 120 11.84 -3.30 -14.40
C TYR A 120 11.56 -4.45 -13.42
N ASN A 121 11.54 -5.70 -13.92
CA ASN A 121 11.47 -6.89 -13.08
C ASN A 121 12.90 -7.36 -12.73
N ASP A 122 13.59 -6.57 -11.91
CA ASP A 122 15.01 -6.73 -11.59
C ASP A 122 15.30 -7.54 -10.31
N LEU A 123 14.24 -8.10 -9.69
CA LEU A 123 14.37 -9.06 -8.60
C LEU A 123 14.50 -10.49 -9.11
N PRO A 124 15.37 -11.34 -8.51
CA PRO A 124 15.34 -12.77 -8.74
C PRO A 124 14.07 -13.36 -8.13
N LEU A 125 13.02 -13.47 -8.94
CA LEU A 125 11.73 -13.99 -8.51
C LEU A 125 11.85 -15.48 -8.20
N VAL A 126 11.53 -15.85 -6.96
CA VAL A 126 11.43 -17.24 -6.51
C VAL A 126 10.04 -17.75 -6.89
N TYR A 127 9.91 -18.85 -7.60
CA TYR A 127 8.60 -19.37 -8.02
C TYR A 127 8.60 -20.89 -8.13
N ASP A 128 7.42 -21.49 -8.04
CA ASP A 128 7.25 -22.93 -8.20
C ASP A 128 7.28 -23.34 -9.69
N HIS A 129 8.29 -24.12 -10.08
CA HIS A 129 8.50 -24.50 -11.48
C HIS A 129 7.41 -25.43 -12.04
N ASP A 130 6.85 -26.30 -11.20
CA ASP A 130 5.78 -27.22 -11.62
C ASP A 130 4.48 -26.46 -11.90
N SER A 131 4.11 -25.54 -11.01
CA SER A 131 3.00 -24.61 -11.21
C SER A 131 3.20 -23.75 -12.45
N TYR A 132 4.40 -23.18 -12.64
CA TYR A 132 4.74 -22.41 -13.83
C TYR A 132 4.57 -23.24 -15.13
N ALA A 133 5.08 -24.48 -15.16
CA ALA A 133 4.96 -25.37 -16.30
C ALA A 133 3.50 -25.73 -16.60
N ARG A 134 2.68 -25.95 -15.57
CA ARG A 134 1.25 -26.21 -15.72
C ARG A 134 0.50 -25.00 -16.27
N LEU A 135 0.78 -23.81 -15.75
CA LEU A 135 0.14 -22.56 -16.18
C LEU A 135 0.48 -22.22 -17.63
N THR A 136 1.76 -22.30 -18.00
CA THR A 136 2.23 -22.04 -19.37
C THR A 136 1.75 -23.11 -20.35
N GLY A 137 1.75 -24.38 -19.96
CA GLY A 137 1.19 -25.48 -20.75
C GLY A 137 -0.31 -25.35 -21.01
N ALA A 138 -1.04 -24.64 -20.14
CA ALA A 138 -2.45 -24.28 -20.31
C ALA A 138 -2.67 -22.98 -21.12
N GLY A 139 -1.61 -22.34 -21.62
CA GLY A 139 -1.68 -21.16 -22.49
C GLY A 139 -1.53 -19.81 -21.78
N MET A 140 -1.20 -19.77 -20.49
CA MET A 140 -0.86 -18.51 -19.80
C MET A 140 0.51 -17.99 -20.26
N ASP A 141 0.64 -16.69 -20.47
CA ASP A 141 1.93 -16.09 -20.85
C ASP A 141 2.96 -16.15 -19.72
N ASP A 142 4.26 -16.10 -20.08
CA ASP A 142 5.38 -16.25 -19.16
C ASP A 142 5.31 -15.31 -17.94
N VAL A 143 4.97 -14.04 -18.19
CA VAL A 143 4.98 -12.99 -17.15
C VAL A 143 3.89 -13.27 -16.11
N LEU A 144 2.67 -13.55 -16.57
CA LEU A 144 1.56 -13.85 -15.65
C LEU A 144 1.73 -15.21 -14.97
N ALA A 145 2.26 -16.21 -15.67
CA ALA A 145 2.52 -17.53 -15.11
C ALA A 145 3.56 -17.47 -13.97
N ARG A 146 4.63 -16.68 -14.13
CA ARG A 146 5.62 -16.44 -13.07
C ARG A 146 5.02 -15.78 -11.84
N HIS A 147 4.12 -14.81 -12.03
CA HIS A 147 3.43 -14.15 -10.92
C HIS A 147 2.65 -15.17 -10.06
N PHE A 148 1.77 -15.97 -10.68
CA PHE A 148 1.00 -16.96 -9.91
C PHE A 148 1.88 -18.08 -9.33
N ALA A 149 2.87 -18.55 -10.09
CA ALA A 149 3.83 -19.53 -9.59
C ALA A 149 4.65 -19.03 -8.40
N HIS A 150 4.91 -17.72 -8.31
CA HIS A 150 5.49 -17.09 -7.12
C HIS A 150 4.53 -17.13 -5.93
N LEU A 151 3.25 -16.80 -6.11
CA LEU A 151 2.26 -16.88 -5.02
C LEU A 151 2.14 -18.31 -4.45
N PHE A 152 2.30 -19.32 -5.31
CA PHE A 152 2.18 -20.75 -4.98
C PHE A 152 3.43 -21.36 -4.32
N ILE A 153 4.48 -20.56 -4.02
CA ILE A 153 5.57 -21.02 -3.15
C ILE A 153 5.15 -21.08 -1.67
N ARG A 154 3.96 -20.55 -1.34
CA ARG A 154 3.41 -20.49 0.01
C ARG A 154 2.50 -21.67 0.28
N ASP A 155 2.56 -22.17 1.51
CA ASP A 155 1.60 -23.14 2.00
C ASP A 155 0.25 -22.47 2.35
N PRO A 156 -0.87 -23.22 2.24
CA PRO A 156 -2.16 -22.77 2.73
C PRO A 156 -2.15 -22.71 4.27
N LEU A 157 -2.57 -21.57 4.84
CA LEU A 157 -2.57 -21.39 6.30
C LEU A 157 -3.79 -22.01 6.98
N VAL A 158 -4.94 -21.96 6.31
CA VAL A 158 -6.23 -22.40 6.87
C VAL A 158 -7.01 -23.11 5.78
N ILE A 159 -7.38 -24.36 6.02
CA ILE A 159 -8.32 -25.10 5.17
C ILE A 159 -9.39 -25.73 6.07
N TYR A 160 -10.65 -25.53 5.69
CA TYR A 160 -11.76 -26.16 6.40
C TYR A 160 -11.96 -27.58 5.87
N SER A 161 -12.35 -28.49 6.77
CA SER A 161 -12.47 -29.92 6.45
C SER A 161 -13.49 -30.21 5.34
N ASP A 162 -14.53 -29.38 5.24
CA ASP A 162 -15.56 -29.45 4.19
C ASP A 162 -15.12 -28.81 2.85
N LYS A 163 -13.91 -28.25 2.81
CA LYS A 163 -13.31 -27.61 1.63
C LYS A 163 -12.09 -28.35 1.09
N ILE A 164 -11.79 -29.53 1.61
CA ILE A 164 -10.68 -30.36 1.10
C ILE A 164 -10.99 -30.81 -0.34
N GLU A 165 -12.19 -31.34 -0.56
CA GLU A 165 -12.65 -31.81 -1.87
C GLU A 165 -13.74 -30.88 -2.39
N ILE A 166 -13.48 -30.22 -3.52
CA ILE A 166 -14.42 -29.29 -4.17
C ILE A 166 -14.45 -29.54 -5.68
N ASP A 167 -15.48 -29.01 -6.34
CA ASP A 167 -15.60 -29.02 -7.80
C ASP A 167 -14.87 -27.81 -8.40
N ASP A 168 -13.66 -28.02 -8.90
CA ASP A 168 -12.79 -26.99 -9.51
C ASP A 168 -13.43 -26.26 -10.71
N HIS A 169 -14.48 -26.82 -11.31
CA HIS A 169 -15.21 -26.15 -12.39
C HIS A 169 -16.21 -25.09 -11.88
N LYS A 170 -16.54 -25.12 -10.59
CA LYS A 170 -17.55 -24.24 -9.96
C LYS A 170 -16.97 -23.37 -8.85
N HIS A 171 -15.89 -23.82 -8.24
CA HIS A 171 -15.31 -23.22 -7.05
C HIS A 171 -13.87 -22.79 -7.31
N SER A 172 -13.48 -21.68 -6.70
CA SER A 172 -12.10 -21.19 -6.72
C SER A 172 -11.50 -21.15 -5.31
N ASP A 173 -12.11 -21.83 -4.33
CA ASP A 173 -11.73 -21.77 -2.92
C ASP A 173 -10.26 -22.17 -2.69
N HIS A 174 -9.75 -23.19 -3.39
CA HIS A 174 -8.34 -23.61 -3.29
C HIS A 174 -7.38 -22.55 -3.84
N PHE A 175 -7.73 -21.92 -4.97
CA PHE A 175 -6.98 -20.79 -5.50
C PHE A 175 -7.00 -19.60 -4.54
N GLU A 176 -8.20 -19.25 -4.03
CA GLU A 176 -8.39 -18.16 -3.09
C GLU A 176 -7.69 -18.41 -1.75
N ASN A 177 -7.48 -19.66 -1.34
CA ASN A 177 -6.71 -19.99 -0.13
C ASN A 177 -5.30 -19.39 -0.20
N ILE A 178 -4.61 -19.57 -1.33
CA ILE A 178 -3.27 -19.02 -1.54
C ILE A 178 -3.32 -17.53 -1.93
N GLN A 179 -4.21 -17.16 -2.86
CA GLN A 179 -4.32 -15.79 -3.35
C GLN A 179 -4.70 -14.80 -2.24
N SER A 180 -5.66 -15.16 -1.38
CA SER A 180 -6.13 -14.28 -0.31
C SER A 180 -5.12 -14.11 0.81
N THR A 181 -4.19 -15.06 0.96
CA THR A 181 -3.13 -15.07 1.98
C THR A 181 -1.75 -14.67 1.46
N ASN A 182 -1.65 -14.26 0.20
CA ASN A 182 -0.56 -13.41 -0.27
C ASN A 182 -1.08 -11.96 -0.22
N TRP A 183 -0.60 -11.19 0.74
CA TRP A 183 -1.09 -9.85 1.05
C TRP A 183 -0.12 -8.79 0.55
N GLN A 184 -0.20 -8.48 -0.74
CA GLN A 184 0.70 -7.51 -1.34
C GLN A 184 0.19 -6.05 -1.28
N THR A 185 1.03 -5.08 -1.65
CA THR A 185 0.62 -3.65 -1.79
C THR A 185 -0.45 -3.45 -2.85
N VAL A 186 -0.45 -4.26 -3.90
CA VAL A 186 -1.49 -4.31 -4.93
C VAL A 186 -1.87 -5.77 -5.13
N ARG A 187 -3.16 -6.05 -5.33
CA ARG A 187 -3.63 -7.39 -5.63
C ARG A 187 -4.35 -7.43 -6.97
N PHE A 188 -3.90 -8.32 -7.84
CA PHE A 188 -4.56 -8.66 -9.09
C PHE A 188 -5.62 -9.72 -8.82
N LYS A 189 -6.90 -9.43 -9.04
CA LYS A 189 -8.02 -10.29 -8.63
C LYS A 189 -8.73 -10.88 -9.88
N PRO A 190 -8.54 -12.17 -10.16
CA PRO A 190 -9.31 -12.87 -11.18
C PRO A 190 -10.83 -12.81 -10.94
N PRO A 191 -11.64 -12.97 -11.99
CA PRO A 191 -13.09 -13.09 -11.85
C PRO A 191 -13.45 -14.41 -11.13
N PRO A 192 -14.35 -14.38 -10.13
CA PRO A 192 -14.90 -15.60 -9.54
C PRO A 192 -15.68 -16.44 -10.58
N PRO A 193 -15.58 -17.77 -10.55
CA PRO A 193 -16.34 -18.64 -11.45
C PRO A 193 -17.85 -18.35 -11.40
N GLY A 194 -18.50 -18.30 -12.57
CA GLY A 194 -19.96 -18.13 -12.67
C GLY A 194 -20.50 -16.76 -12.24
N SER A 195 -19.64 -15.75 -12.03
CA SER A 195 -20.06 -14.38 -11.67
C SER A 195 -19.99 -13.40 -12.84
N ASN A 196 -20.65 -12.25 -12.72
CA ASN A 196 -20.53 -11.12 -13.65
C ASN A 196 -19.39 -10.14 -13.27
N ILE A 197 -18.59 -10.49 -12.26
CA ILE A 197 -17.47 -9.70 -11.79
C ILE A 197 -16.29 -9.93 -12.73
N GLY A 198 -15.67 -8.85 -13.20
CA GLY A 198 -14.51 -8.88 -14.09
C GLY A 198 -13.17 -8.90 -13.36
N TRP A 199 -12.10 -8.67 -14.13
CA TRP A 199 -10.74 -8.50 -13.61
C TRP A 199 -10.64 -7.23 -12.78
N ARG A 200 -10.13 -7.35 -11.56
CA ARG A 200 -10.04 -6.23 -10.62
C ARG A 200 -8.62 -6.02 -10.15
N VAL A 201 -8.32 -4.77 -9.81
CA VAL A 201 -7.10 -4.37 -9.13
C VAL A 201 -7.49 -3.77 -7.79
N GLU A 202 -6.88 -4.28 -6.72
CA GLU A 202 -7.06 -3.80 -5.36
C GLU A 202 -5.79 -3.07 -4.90
N PHE A 203 -5.92 -1.79 -4.56
CA PHE A 203 -4.85 -0.96 -4.02
C PHE A 203 -4.96 -0.93 -2.49
N ARG A 204 -3.92 -1.43 -1.81
CA ARG A 204 -3.96 -1.83 -0.39
C ARG A 204 -3.06 -1.03 0.58
N PRO A 205 -2.14 -0.13 0.18
CA PRO A 205 -1.14 0.40 1.09
C PRO A 205 -1.66 1.50 2.01
N MET A 206 -2.72 2.22 1.62
CA MET A 206 -3.16 3.42 2.34
C MET A 206 -3.54 3.13 3.79
N GLU A 207 -3.11 4.02 4.68
CA GLU A 207 -3.57 3.97 6.06
C GLU A 207 -4.98 4.58 6.14
N VAL A 208 -5.79 4.08 7.08
CA VAL A 208 -7.11 4.68 7.33
C VAL A 208 -6.94 6.03 8.03
N GLN A 209 -7.81 6.98 7.67
CA GLN A 209 -7.80 8.34 8.18
C GLN A 209 -8.93 8.57 9.19
N LEU A 210 -8.80 9.65 9.98
CA LEU A 210 -9.71 9.95 11.08
C LEU A 210 -11.12 10.34 10.62
N THR A 211 -11.25 11.04 9.49
CA THR A 211 -12.56 11.54 9.00
C THR A 211 -12.97 10.91 7.67
N GLU A 212 -14.28 10.88 7.42
CA GLU A 212 -14.86 10.40 6.16
C GLU A 212 -14.35 11.22 4.97
N PHE A 213 -14.23 12.54 5.11
CA PHE A 213 -13.69 13.42 4.08
C PHE A 213 -12.27 13.02 3.65
N GLN A 214 -11.37 12.78 4.62
CA GLN A 214 -9.99 12.39 4.32
C GLN A 214 -9.95 11.05 3.58
N ASN A 215 -10.71 10.06 4.04
CA ASN A 215 -10.79 8.75 3.40
C ASN A 215 -11.38 8.86 1.98
N ALA A 216 -12.47 9.62 1.80
CA ALA A 216 -13.10 9.86 0.50
C ALA A 216 -12.15 10.54 -0.48
N ALA A 217 -11.36 11.52 -0.04
CA ALA A 217 -10.37 12.20 -0.87
C ALA A 217 -9.36 11.22 -1.47
N TYR A 218 -8.84 10.30 -0.67
CA TYR A 218 -7.89 9.29 -1.12
C TYR A 218 -8.55 8.22 -2.01
N ILE A 219 -9.78 7.79 -1.70
CA ILE A 219 -10.54 6.84 -2.54
C ILE A 219 -10.76 7.43 -3.94
N VAL A 220 -11.28 8.66 -4.00
CA VAL A 220 -11.60 9.34 -5.26
C VAL A 220 -10.33 9.63 -6.06
N PHE A 221 -9.24 10.03 -5.39
CA PHE A 221 -7.96 10.20 -6.06
C PHE A 221 -7.47 8.91 -6.73
N ILE A 222 -7.49 7.77 -6.02
CA ILE A 222 -7.06 6.49 -6.61
C ILE A 222 -7.99 6.05 -7.75
N ALA A 223 -9.30 6.26 -7.62
CA ALA A 223 -10.26 5.95 -8.68
C ALA A 223 -9.95 6.73 -9.97
N ILE A 224 -9.75 8.06 -9.84
CA ILE A 224 -9.41 8.92 -10.97
C ILE A 224 -8.03 8.59 -11.53
N LEU A 225 -7.05 8.30 -10.66
CA LEU A 225 -5.70 7.94 -11.07
C LEU A 225 -5.67 6.65 -11.89
N MET A 226 -6.34 5.59 -11.45
CA MET A 226 -6.43 4.33 -12.19
C MET A 226 -7.08 4.53 -13.57
N ARG A 227 -8.12 5.35 -13.63
CA ARG A 227 -8.76 5.68 -14.90
C ARG A 227 -7.86 6.51 -15.81
N ALA A 228 -7.20 7.53 -15.27
CA ALA A 228 -6.25 8.37 -15.99
C ALA A 228 -5.05 7.56 -16.51
N ILE A 229 -4.53 6.61 -15.73
CA ILE A 229 -3.51 5.65 -16.17
C ILE A 229 -3.96 4.93 -17.44
N SER A 230 -5.19 4.43 -17.46
CA SER A 230 -5.71 3.70 -18.61
C SER A 230 -5.98 4.62 -19.81
N ASP A 231 -6.68 5.72 -19.60
CA ASP A 231 -7.15 6.60 -20.69
C ASP A 231 -5.98 7.40 -21.30
N LEU A 232 -5.03 7.86 -20.48
CA LEU A 232 -3.89 8.67 -20.91
C LEU A 232 -2.63 7.83 -21.16
N LYS A 233 -2.67 6.52 -20.89
CA LYS A 233 -1.52 5.62 -21.03
C LYS A 233 -0.32 6.10 -20.21
N LEU A 234 -0.57 6.52 -18.97
CA LEU A 234 0.47 7.00 -18.05
C LEU A 234 1.46 5.86 -17.76
N ASN A 235 2.74 6.20 -17.68
CA ASN A 235 3.83 5.26 -17.48
C ASN A 235 4.67 5.70 -16.28
N PHE A 236 4.61 4.92 -15.20
CA PHE A 236 5.31 5.14 -13.94
C PHE A 236 6.38 4.10 -13.67
N TYR A 237 6.58 3.10 -14.53
CA TYR A 237 7.53 2.01 -14.27
C TYR A 237 8.90 2.50 -13.79
N ILE A 238 9.32 1.90 -12.70
CA ILE A 238 10.68 1.92 -12.15
C ILE A 238 11.06 0.48 -11.80
N PRO A 239 12.36 0.13 -11.68
CA PRO A 239 12.75 -1.20 -11.22
C PRO A 239 12.09 -1.55 -9.87
N ILE A 240 11.66 -2.79 -9.69
CA ILE A 240 10.96 -3.23 -8.47
C ILE A 240 11.85 -3.04 -7.25
N THR A 241 13.15 -3.22 -7.37
CA THR A 241 14.09 -2.90 -6.27
C THR A 241 13.95 -1.45 -5.80
N LYS A 242 13.64 -0.50 -6.71
CA LYS A 242 13.37 0.90 -6.37
C LYS A 242 12.00 1.11 -5.73
N VAL A 243 11.00 0.31 -6.08
CA VAL A 243 9.72 0.26 -5.35
C VAL A 243 9.95 -0.23 -3.92
N ASP A 244 10.79 -1.25 -3.72
CA ASP A 244 11.14 -1.77 -2.40
C ASP A 244 11.96 -0.79 -1.55
N GLU A 245 12.91 -0.08 -2.17
CA GLU A 245 13.63 1.03 -1.52
C GLU A 245 12.65 2.14 -1.09
N ASN A 246 11.72 2.51 -1.97
CA ASN A 246 10.66 3.47 -1.65
C ASN A 246 9.76 2.98 -0.51
N MET A 247 9.45 1.69 -0.45
CA MET A 247 8.69 1.12 0.68
C MET A 247 9.44 1.29 1.99
N LYS A 248 10.77 1.05 2.03
CA LYS A 248 11.58 1.31 3.22
C LYS A 248 11.57 2.79 3.60
N THR A 249 11.73 3.69 2.63
CA THR A 249 11.67 5.13 2.86
C THR A 249 10.33 5.57 3.44
N ALA A 250 9.21 5.05 2.92
CA ALA A 250 7.86 5.38 3.37
C ALA A 250 7.61 5.13 4.86
N HIS A 251 8.36 4.21 5.47
CA HIS A 251 8.21 3.91 6.89
C HIS A 251 8.74 5.00 7.80
N LYS A 252 9.80 5.72 7.40
CA LYS A 252 10.50 6.66 8.28
C LYS A 252 9.55 7.74 8.81
N ALA A 253 9.76 8.15 10.05
CA ALA A 253 9.02 9.26 10.64
C ALA A 253 9.14 10.54 9.78
N ASN A 254 8.02 11.16 9.45
CA ASN A 254 7.88 12.33 8.58
C ASN A 254 8.43 12.16 7.15
N SER A 255 8.54 10.94 6.64
CA SER A 255 9.03 10.65 5.29
C SER A 255 8.32 11.46 4.19
N VAL A 256 7.03 11.72 4.39
CA VAL A 256 6.20 12.56 3.49
C VAL A 256 6.81 13.93 3.20
N ILE A 257 7.52 14.55 4.15
CA ILE A 257 8.09 15.89 4.00
C ILE A 257 9.63 15.92 4.04
N GLN A 258 10.28 14.87 4.56
CA GLN A 258 11.74 14.86 4.78
C GLN A 258 12.51 14.05 3.73
N ASP A 259 11.92 12.99 3.19
CA ASP A 259 12.61 12.07 2.32
C ASP A 259 12.21 12.25 0.85
N LYS A 260 12.96 11.58 -0.02
CA LYS A 260 12.69 11.50 -1.45
C LYS A 260 12.45 10.06 -1.88
N PHE A 261 11.73 9.91 -2.98
CA PHE A 261 11.29 8.64 -3.52
C PHE A 261 11.65 8.55 -5.00
N TYR A 262 12.13 7.40 -5.43
CA TYR A 262 12.39 7.12 -6.84
C TYR A 262 11.10 7.25 -7.66
N PHE A 263 11.13 8.05 -8.71
CA PHE A 263 10.00 8.27 -9.62
C PHE A 263 10.46 8.40 -11.09
N ARG A 264 9.54 8.19 -12.04
CA ARG A 264 9.75 7.84 -13.46
C ARG A 264 10.85 8.59 -14.25
N LYS A 265 11.17 9.85 -13.93
CA LYS A 265 12.11 10.68 -14.72
C LYS A 265 13.56 10.24 -14.51
N ASN A 266 13.99 9.18 -15.21
CA ASN A 266 15.29 8.51 -15.02
C ASN A 266 15.49 7.91 -13.61
N TYR A 267 14.40 7.50 -12.96
CA TYR A 267 14.43 7.05 -11.56
C TYR A 267 15.02 8.12 -10.66
N GLU A 268 14.65 9.38 -10.89
CA GLU A 268 15.08 10.47 -10.02
C GLU A 268 14.35 10.39 -8.68
N GLU A 269 15.06 10.71 -7.62
CA GLU A 269 14.49 10.89 -6.30
C GLU A 269 13.75 12.22 -6.18
N MET A 270 12.45 12.15 -5.91
CA MET A 270 11.56 13.30 -5.77
C MET A 270 10.87 13.29 -4.41
N THR A 271 10.70 14.44 -3.80
CA THR A 271 9.85 14.60 -2.61
C THR A 271 8.39 14.29 -2.96
N ILE A 272 7.57 13.93 -1.98
CA ILE A 272 6.13 13.75 -2.19
C ILE A 272 5.50 15.03 -2.73
N ASN A 273 5.94 16.21 -2.25
CA ASN A 273 5.50 17.49 -2.78
C ASN A 273 5.77 17.61 -4.29
N GLU A 274 6.98 17.28 -4.74
CA GLU A 274 7.33 17.34 -6.18
C GLU A 274 6.53 16.33 -7.00
N ILE A 275 6.25 15.13 -6.47
CA ILE A 275 5.45 14.11 -7.15
C ILE A 275 4.00 14.59 -7.36
N PHE A 276 3.39 15.22 -6.36
CA PHE A 276 1.98 15.66 -6.46
C PHE A 276 1.81 17.03 -7.08
N ASN A 277 2.59 18.02 -6.62
CA ASN A 277 2.44 19.42 -6.96
C ASN A 277 3.39 19.88 -8.08
N GLY A 278 4.34 19.05 -8.48
CA GLY A 278 5.33 19.36 -9.50
C GLY A 278 6.58 20.01 -8.95
N LYS A 279 7.60 20.13 -9.80
CA LYS A 279 8.85 20.82 -9.47
C LYS A 279 8.75 22.31 -9.77
N THR A 280 9.31 23.13 -8.89
CA THR A 280 9.31 24.61 -9.03
C THR A 280 10.07 25.10 -10.27
N ASN A 281 11.01 24.32 -10.79
CA ASN A 281 11.74 24.61 -12.02
C ASN A 281 10.98 24.23 -13.31
N GLY A 282 9.74 23.73 -13.21
CA GLY A 282 8.89 23.35 -14.35
C GLY A 282 9.28 22.05 -15.04
N GLU A 283 10.22 21.30 -14.48
CA GLU A 283 10.71 20.05 -15.08
C GLU A 283 9.74 18.86 -14.98
N PHE A 284 8.73 18.97 -14.13
CA PHE A 284 7.68 17.98 -13.92
C PHE A 284 6.44 18.69 -13.37
N ASP A 285 5.29 18.53 -14.04
CA ASP A 285 4.07 19.26 -13.75
C ASP A 285 3.33 18.80 -12.48
N GLY A 286 3.67 17.63 -11.94
CA GLY A 286 2.98 17.04 -10.79
C GLY A 286 1.74 16.23 -11.19
N LEU A 287 1.47 15.17 -10.44
CA LEU A 287 0.30 14.32 -10.66
C LEU A 287 -1.01 15.10 -10.56
N LEU A 288 -1.14 16.07 -9.65
CA LEU A 288 -2.38 16.81 -9.48
C LEU A 288 -2.68 17.72 -10.68
N SER A 289 -1.66 18.26 -11.36
CA SER A 289 -1.84 19.00 -12.60
C SER A 289 -2.43 18.09 -13.69
N ILE A 290 -1.84 16.90 -13.86
CA ILE A 290 -2.31 15.89 -14.81
C ILE A 290 -3.74 15.46 -14.48
N MET A 291 -4.05 15.19 -13.21
CA MET A 291 -5.39 14.76 -12.78
C MET A 291 -6.43 15.86 -12.99
N ARG A 292 -6.14 17.12 -12.66
CA ARG A 292 -7.07 18.24 -12.88
C ARG A 292 -7.37 18.44 -14.37
N ASN A 293 -6.36 18.33 -15.22
CA ASN A 293 -6.55 18.39 -16.67
C ASN A 293 -7.37 17.21 -17.21
N TYR A 294 -7.19 16.03 -16.64
CA TYR A 294 -7.97 14.85 -17.00
C TYR A 294 -9.44 15.00 -16.58
N THR A 295 -9.71 15.38 -15.33
CA THR A 295 -11.08 15.53 -14.81
C THR A 295 -11.85 16.65 -15.51
N SER A 296 -11.19 17.72 -15.95
CA SER A 296 -11.85 18.79 -16.72
C SER A 296 -12.40 18.33 -18.07
N ARG A 297 -12.00 17.15 -18.55
CA ARG A 297 -12.50 16.53 -19.79
C ARG A 297 -13.61 15.50 -19.55
N LEU A 298 -13.92 15.16 -18.30
CA LEU A 298 -14.91 14.14 -17.94
C LEU A 298 -16.35 14.67 -17.87
N ASN A 299 -16.59 15.95 -18.19
CA ASN A 299 -17.91 16.58 -18.22
C ASN A 299 -18.73 16.38 -16.93
N PHE A 300 -18.09 16.41 -15.76
CA PHE A 300 -18.80 16.42 -14.49
C PHE A 300 -19.63 17.68 -14.32
N ASP A 301 -20.70 17.61 -13.53
CA ASP A 301 -21.45 18.78 -13.09
C ASP A 301 -20.58 19.69 -12.18
N THR A 302 -21.05 20.90 -11.93
CA THR A 302 -20.30 21.91 -11.17
C THR A 302 -19.99 21.44 -9.74
N GLU A 303 -20.96 20.83 -9.06
CA GLU A 303 -20.82 20.40 -7.66
C GLU A 303 -19.78 19.27 -7.55
N THR A 304 -19.84 18.29 -8.45
CA THR A 304 -18.84 17.22 -8.53
C THR A 304 -17.44 17.78 -8.82
N ASN A 305 -17.31 18.73 -9.75
CA ASN A 305 -16.01 19.36 -10.04
C ASN A 305 -15.45 20.11 -8.83
N GLU A 306 -16.28 20.87 -8.12
CA GLU A 306 -15.86 21.60 -6.91
C GLU A 306 -15.40 20.62 -5.82
N LEU A 307 -16.14 19.53 -5.59
CA LEU A 307 -15.79 18.52 -4.61
C LEU A 307 -14.49 17.79 -4.95
N VAL A 308 -14.32 17.33 -6.20
CA VAL A 308 -13.08 16.68 -6.65
C VAL A 308 -11.89 17.63 -6.53
N ASN A 309 -12.07 18.90 -6.89
CA ASN A 309 -11.01 19.90 -6.74
C ASN A 309 -10.68 20.15 -5.26
N LYS A 310 -11.67 20.11 -4.36
CA LYS A 310 -11.47 20.18 -2.90
C LYS A 310 -10.63 18.99 -2.40
N TYR A 311 -10.91 17.77 -2.85
CA TYR A 311 -10.09 16.59 -2.53
C TYR A 311 -8.64 16.72 -3.02
N PHE A 312 -8.44 17.15 -4.27
CA PHE A 312 -7.10 17.39 -4.80
C PHE A 312 -6.35 18.48 -4.05
N SER A 313 -7.04 19.54 -3.60
CA SER A 313 -6.42 20.59 -2.79
C SER A 313 -6.02 20.09 -1.41
N PHE A 314 -6.81 19.22 -0.78
CA PHE A 314 -6.42 18.55 0.47
C PHE A 314 -5.16 17.70 0.29
N ILE A 315 -5.11 16.88 -0.77
CA ILE A 315 -3.94 16.05 -1.09
C ILE A 315 -2.71 16.92 -1.38
N SER A 316 -2.88 18.01 -2.13
CA SER A 316 -1.82 18.98 -2.43
C SER A 316 -1.18 19.54 -1.16
N LYS A 317 -2.02 19.99 -0.21
CA LYS A 317 -1.59 20.56 1.07
C LYS A 317 -0.97 19.52 2.00
N ARG A 318 -1.41 18.26 1.94
CA ARG A 318 -0.77 17.15 2.64
C ARG A 318 0.63 16.88 2.09
N ALA A 319 0.75 16.82 0.76
CA ALA A 319 2.01 16.56 0.07
C ALA A 319 3.04 17.67 0.29
N SER A 320 2.62 18.93 0.39
CA SER A 320 3.51 20.07 0.64
C SER A 320 3.93 20.24 2.11
N GLY A 321 3.25 19.55 3.03
CA GLY A 321 3.44 19.73 4.47
C GLY A 321 2.67 20.90 5.08
N GLU A 322 1.84 21.62 4.30
CA GLU A 322 0.92 22.63 4.86
C GLU A 322 -0.09 21.99 5.83
N LEU A 323 -0.52 20.75 5.55
CA LEU A 323 -1.27 19.92 6.47
C LEU A 323 -0.45 18.70 6.90
N VAL A 324 -0.35 18.46 8.22
CA VAL A 324 0.44 17.36 8.79
C VAL A 324 -0.31 16.03 8.80
N THR A 325 0.35 14.93 8.45
CA THR A 325 -0.27 13.59 8.47
C THR A 325 -0.84 13.27 9.86
N MET A 326 -1.75 12.30 9.93
CA MET A 326 -2.28 11.84 11.21
C MET A 326 -1.16 11.32 12.12
N ALA A 327 -0.13 10.66 11.56
CA ALA A 327 1.04 10.24 12.30
C ALA A 327 1.79 11.42 12.93
N THR A 328 2.11 12.46 12.14
CA THR A 328 2.76 13.67 12.64
C THR A 328 1.91 14.38 13.70
N TRP A 329 0.59 14.49 13.50
CA TRP A 329 -0.33 15.10 14.45
C TRP A 329 -0.35 14.33 15.78
N MET A 330 -0.46 13.00 15.77
CA MET A 330 -0.43 12.19 16.99
C MET A 330 0.89 12.30 17.73
N ARG A 331 2.03 12.37 17.02
CA ARG A 331 3.33 12.64 17.66
C ARG A 331 3.36 13.98 18.35
N GLN A 332 2.85 15.02 17.71
CA GLN A 332 2.79 16.37 18.29
C GLN A 332 1.86 16.38 19.51
N PHE A 333 0.71 15.70 19.43
CA PHE A 333 -0.21 15.54 20.55
C PHE A 333 0.50 14.93 21.77
N VAL A 334 1.18 13.78 21.58
CA VAL A 334 1.93 13.11 22.66
C VAL A 334 3.05 14.00 23.20
N LYS A 335 3.89 14.57 22.33
CA LYS A 335 5.06 15.36 22.73
C LYS A 335 4.69 16.63 23.52
N ASN A 336 3.54 17.21 23.22
CA ASN A 336 3.04 18.41 23.89
C ASN A 336 2.13 18.10 25.09
N HIS A 337 1.88 16.82 25.37
CA HIS A 337 1.00 16.41 26.47
C HIS A 337 1.67 16.66 27.83
N PRO A 338 0.99 17.26 28.83
CA PRO A 338 1.58 17.55 30.13
C PRO A 338 2.11 16.33 30.90
N ALA A 339 1.52 15.15 30.65
CA ALA A 339 1.95 13.89 31.26
C ALA A 339 3.14 13.21 30.56
N TYR A 340 3.61 13.73 29.41
CA TYR A 340 4.69 13.12 28.64
C TYR A 340 6.06 13.40 29.27
N GLN A 341 6.82 12.35 29.56
CA GLN A 341 8.10 12.43 30.28
C GLN A 341 9.32 12.43 29.35
N GLN A 342 9.13 12.67 28.05
CA GLN A 342 10.20 12.63 27.04
C GLN A 342 10.93 11.28 26.93
N ASP A 343 10.24 10.21 27.30
CA ASP A 343 10.75 8.83 27.39
C ASP A 343 10.16 7.90 26.32
N SER A 344 9.44 8.46 25.34
CA SER A 344 8.68 7.75 24.31
C SER A 344 7.50 6.92 24.83
N VAL A 345 7.18 6.97 26.13
CA VAL A 345 6.05 6.25 26.70
C VAL A 345 4.76 7.05 26.49
N VAL A 346 3.77 6.40 25.90
CA VAL A 346 2.40 6.91 25.76
C VAL A 346 1.59 6.30 26.90
N SER A 347 1.58 6.97 28.05
CA SER A 347 0.87 6.51 29.26
C SER A 347 -0.65 6.40 29.04
N GLN A 348 -1.35 5.66 29.91
CA GLN A 348 -2.81 5.51 29.81
C GLN A 348 -3.55 6.86 29.77
N GLN A 349 -3.06 7.85 30.51
CA GLN A 349 -3.63 9.20 30.47
C GLN A 349 -3.51 9.81 29.07
N ILE A 350 -2.32 9.78 28.47
CA ILE A 350 -2.08 10.30 27.11
C ILE A 350 -2.95 9.55 26.09
N GLN A 351 -3.06 8.21 26.22
CA GLN A 351 -3.90 7.39 25.35
C GLN A 351 -5.38 7.79 25.43
N ASN A 352 -5.91 7.96 26.64
CA ASN A 352 -7.30 8.35 26.86
C ASN A 352 -7.58 9.73 26.25
N ASP A 353 -6.72 10.70 26.52
CA ASP A 353 -6.87 12.07 26.04
C ASP A 353 -6.74 12.16 24.51
N LEU A 354 -5.84 11.37 23.92
CA LEU A 354 -5.69 11.24 22.47
C LEU A 354 -6.95 10.66 21.81
N LEU A 355 -7.46 9.54 22.33
CA LEU A 355 -8.67 8.90 21.78
C LEU A 355 -9.90 9.79 21.94
N GLN A 356 -10.04 10.48 23.08
CA GLN A 356 -11.11 11.44 23.28
C GLN A 356 -11.01 12.61 22.28
N ARG A 357 -9.80 13.13 22.02
CA ARG A 357 -9.60 14.16 21.00
C ARG A 357 -9.96 13.66 19.61
N CYS A 358 -9.60 12.43 19.24
CA CYS A 358 -10.01 11.81 17.97
C CYS A 358 -11.55 11.76 17.86
N VAL A 359 -12.26 11.30 18.89
CA VAL A 359 -13.73 11.28 18.93
C VAL A 359 -14.31 12.68 18.77
N GLN A 360 -13.73 13.67 19.45
CA GLN A 360 -14.17 15.07 19.36
C GLN A 360 -14.01 15.64 17.94
N ILE A 361 -12.92 15.30 17.25
CA ILE A 361 -12.68 15.69 15.86
C ILE A 361 -13.68 15.02 14.92
N THR A 362 -13.86 13.71 15.05
CA THR A 362 -14.80 12.95 14.21
C THR A 362 -16.24 13.44 14.38
N ASN A 363 -16.63 13.86 15.59
CA ASN A 363 -17.96 14.42 15.86
C ASN A 363 -18.09 15.93 15.54
N GLY A 364 -17.04 16.57 15.00
CA GLY A 364 -17.06 18.01 14.67
C GLY A 364 -17.06 18.96 15.87
N THR A 365 -16.85 18.46 17.09
CA THR A 365 -16.83 19.27 18.31
C THR A 365 -15.50 20.01 18.52
N VAL A 366 -14.41 19.47 17.98
CA VAL A 366 -13.08 20.10 17.96
C VAL A 366 -12.57 20.10 16.54
N HIS A 367 -12.03 21.25 16.11
CA HIS A 367 -11.38 21.38 14.83
C HIS A 367 -9.86 21.45 15.02
N GLU A 368 -9.11 20.68 14.22
CA GLU A 368 -7.64 20.65 14.20
C GLU A 368 -7.13 21.22 12.87
N PRO A 369 -6.83 22.54 12.79
CA PRO A 369 -6.50 23.19 11.52
C PRO A 369 -5.25 22.61 10.85
N THR A 370 -4.26 22.17 11.62
CA THR A 370 -3.01 21.59 11.08
C THR A 370 -3.24 20.21 10.46
N LEU A 371 -4.23 19.46 10.94
CA LEU A 371 -4.58 18.14 10.42
C LEU A 371 -5.60 18.24 9.27
N LEU A 372 -6.63 19.07 9.43
CA LEU A 372 -7.80 19.10 8.56
C LEU A 372 -7.86 20.31 7.63
N GLY A 373 -7.18 21.41 7.95
CA GLY A 373 -7.35 22.70 7.27
C GLY A 373 -8.83 23.12 7.19
N ASP A 374 -9.20 23.90 6.19
CA ASP A 374 -10.60 24.31 5.97
C ASP A 374 -11.45 23.22 5.30
N PHE A 375 -11.00 21.96 5.32
CA PHE A 375 -11.68 20.86 4.63
C PHE A 375 -12.71 20.14 5.49
N ALA A 376 -12.85 20.52 6.76
CA ALA A 376 -13.88 19.99 7.64
C ALA A 376 -15.28 20.35 7.11
N ALA A 377 -16.08 19.32 6.82
CA ALA A 377 -17.53 19.37 6.77
C ALA A 377 -18.03 18.38 7.81
#